data_AF-A0A920LPI6-F1
#
_entry.id   AF-A0A920LPI6-F1
#
_cell.length_a   1.000
_cell.length_b   1.000
_cell.length_c   1.000
_cell.angle_alpha   90.00
_cell.angle_beta   90.00
_cell.angle_gamma   90.00
#
_symmetry.space_group_name_H-M   'P 1'
#
loop_
_entity.id
_entity.type
_entity.pdbx_description
1 polymer ?
#
loop_
_entity_poly.entity_id
_entity_poly.type
_entity_poly.pdbx_seq_one_letter_code
_entity_poly.pdbx_strand_id
1 'polypeptide(L)'
;MNVSFPEDYEAAHLAGKPAVFEVTVKELREKGEASIDDQLGQSLGFEDLAGLREAVAGQINGQHATALRQALKKNVLDALATGEEFDVPPSLYKSEYENVARAMNPNAPAADDHDHDHDHDHDHEHPAADEGMDDDAKAEAKMVAERRVRLGLLLTEIGRVNNIEVTERTPARPYSRKPAAIPGRNRWFSSIFRRTNRRCSSSPVRFSRTRRLISSSRWQM
;
A
#
# COMPACT_ATOMS: atom_id res chain seq x y z
N MET A 1 39.24 22.55 -22.17
CA MET A 1 39.37 21.15 -21.68
C MET A 1 38.80 20.23 -22.74
N ASN A 2 39.50 19.14 -23.10
CA ASN A 2 39.05 18.18 -24.09
C ASN A 2 38.37 17.00 -23.38
N VAL A 3 37.06 16.85 -23.56
CA VAL A 3 36.27 15.76 -22.99
C VAL A 3 35.38 15.19 -24.09
N SER A 4 35.30 13.87 -24.15
CA SER A 4 34.43 13.17 -25.09
C SER A 4 33.07 12.93 -24.43
N PHE A 5 31.99 13.08 -25.19
CA PHE A 5 30.68 12.66 -24.70
C PHE A 5 30.61 11.12 -24.61
N PRO A 6 29.89 10.56 -23.61
CA PRO A 6 29.60 9.13 -23.56
C PRO A 6 28.90 8.65 -24.84
N GLU A 7 29.01 7.36 -25.15
CA GLU A 7 28.31 6.75 -26.30
C GLU A 7 26.78 6.76 -26.11
N ASP A 8 26.33 6.65 -24.86
CA ASP A 8 24.91 6.67 -24.48
C ASP A 8 24.40 8.08 -24.16
N TYR A 9 24.97 9.11 -24.78
CA TYR A 9 24.54 10.48 -24.54
C TYR A 9 23.19 10.77 -25.22
N GLU A 10 22.24 11.32 -24.46
CA GLU A 10 20.84 11.53 -24.91
C GLU A 10 20.74 12.31 -26.25
N ALA A 11 21.70 13.20 -26.52
CA ALA A 11 21.83 13.86 -27.80
C ALA A 11 22.68 13.02 -28.77
N ALA A 12 22.02 12.25 -29.65
CA ALA A 12 22.65 11.35 -30.63
C ALA A 12 23.70 12.01 -31.54
N HIS A 13 23.61 13.33 -31.76
CA HIS A 13 24.57 14.07 -32.60
C HIS A 13 25.85 14.47 -31.86
N LEU A 14 25.89 14.33 -30.53
CA LEU A 14 27.03 14.62 -29.66
C LEU A 14 27.65 13.34 -29.08
N ALA A 15 26.90 12.24 -29.00
CA ALA A 15 27.36 10.93 -28.53
C ALA A 15 28.67 10.49 -29.19
N GLY A 16 29.66 10.12 -28.37
CA GLY A 16 30.99 9.65 -28.80
C GLY A 16 31.89 10.70 -29.47
N LYS A 17 31.44 11.96 -29.64
CA LYS A 17 32.25 12.99 -30.30
C LYS A 17 33.16 13.72 -29.31
N PRO A 18 34.39 14.10 -29.71
CA PRO A 18 35.27 14.91 -28.89
C PRO A 18 34.76 16.34 -28.83
N ALA A 19 34.68 16.92 -27.63
CA ALA A 19 34.27 18.30 -27.41
C ALA A 19 35.36 19.09 -26.67
N VAL A 20 35.56 20.34 -27.12
CA VAL A 20 36.45 21.29 -26.48
C VAL A 20 35.60 22.30 -25.71
N PHE A 21 35.62 22.20 -24.39
CA PHE A 21 34.95 23.16 -23.52
C PHE A 21 35.91 24.28 -23.16
N GLU A 22 35.60 25.49 -23.62
CA GLU A 22 36.22 26.73 -23.15
C GLU A 22 35.44 27.22 -21.94
N VAL A 23 35.94 26.92 -20.74
CA VAL A 23 35.30 27.32 -19.48
C VAL A 23 36.13 28.42 -18.84
N THR A 24 35.54 29.61 -18.73
CA THR A 24 36.11 30.70 -17.93
C THR A 24 35.65 30.52 -16.48
N VAL A 25 36.59 30.21 -15.59
CA VAL A 25 36.30 30.12 -14.15
C VAL A 25 36.15 31.54 -13.60
N LYS A 26 34.94 31.88 -13.15
CA LYS A 26 34.64 33.22 -12.60
C LYS A 26 35.03 33.34 -11.13
N GLU A 27 34.80 32.30 -10.35
CA GLU A 27 35.08 32.27 -8.92
C GLU A 27 35.29 30.82 -8.49
N LEU A 28 36.20 30.59 -7.54
CA LEU A 28 36.40 29.32 -6.89
C LEU A 28 36.02 29.49 -5.42
N ARG A 29 34.96 28.81 -5.00
CA ARG A 29 34.53 28.79 -3.59
C ARG A 29 34.83 27.43 -2.99
N GLU A 30 35.42 27.46 -1.81
CA GLU A 30 35.56 26.28 -0.97
C GLU A 30 34.39 26.21 0.02
N LYS A 31 33.96 24.99 0.37
CA LYS A 31 32.96 24.81 1.42
C LYS A 31 33.61 25.18 2.75
N GLY A 32 33.18 26.27 3.37
CA GLY A 32 33.58 26.63 4.72
C GLY A 32 33.09 25.63 5.76
N GLU A 33 33.65 25.68 6.97
CA GLU A 33 33.14 24.91 8.11
C GLU A 33 31.68 25.28 8.36
N ALA A 34 30.80 24.27 8.39
CA ALA A 34 29.40 24.48 8.71
C ALA A 34 29.26 24.66 10.23
N SER A 35 29.00 25.88 10.69
CA SER A 35 28.59 26.11 12.06
C SER A 35 27.17 25.61 12.26
N ILE A 36 26.96 24.81 13.32
CA ILE A 36 25.64 24.33 13.71
C ILE A 36 25.17 25.27 14.83
N ASP A 37 24.61 26.40 14.44
CA ASP A 37 24.13 27.48 15.32
C ASP A 37 22.68 27.89 14.97
N ASP A 38 22.15 28.87 15.69
CA ASP A 38 20.79 29.36 15.46
C ASP A 38 20.62 30.06 14.10
N GLN A 39 21.70 30.57 13.49
CA GLN A 39 21.65 31.16 12.16
C GLN A 39 21.33 30.11 11.10
N LEU A 40 21.83 28.88 11.26
CA LEU A 40 21.45 27.76 10.42
C LEU A 40 19.95 27.47 10.51
N GLY A 41 19.38 27.48 11.72
CA GLY A 41 17.94 27.30 11.94
C GLY A 41 17.11 28.36 11.22
N GLN A 42 17.49 29.63 11.36
CA GLN A 42 16.85 30.76 10.69
C GLN A 42 16.97 30.70 9.17
N SER A 43 18.14 30.27 8.64
CA SER A 43 18.34 30.11 7.19
C SER A 43 17.41 29.07 6.56
N LEU A 44 16.94 28.11 7.37
CA LEU A 44 16.04 27.03 6.96
C LEU A 44 14.58 27.28 7.34
N GLY A 45 14.25 28.45 7.91
CA GLY A 45 12.88 28.85 8.24
C GLY A 45 12.40 28.43 9.64
N PHE A 46 13.30 28.06 10.55
CA PHE A 46 13.00 27.79 11.96
C PHE A 46 13.40 28.98 12.85
N GLU A 47 12.82 29.08 14.05
CA GLU A 47 13.13 30.16 14.99
C GLU A 47 14.58 30.07 15.53
N ASP A 48 15.03 28.84 15.80
CA ASP A 48 16.35 28.53 16.33
C ASP A 48 16.81 27.11 15.93
N LEU A 49 17.99 26.72 16.42
CA LEU A 49 18.54 25.37 16.20
C LEU A 49 17.75 24.28 16.94
N ALA A 50 17.06 24.61 18.03
CA ALA A 50 16.22 23.66 18.75
C ALA A 50 15.00 23.24 17.91
N GLY A 51 14.32 24.19 17.28
CA GLY A 51 13.20 23.95 16.37
C GLY A 51 13.59 23.12 15.15
N LEU A 52 14.77 23.37 14.57
CA LEU A 52 15.30 22.54 13.50
C LEU A 52 15.54 21.09 13.97
N ARG A 53 16.13 20.89 15.15
CA ARG A 53 16.38 19.55 15.72
C ARG A 53 15.08 18.82 16.02
N GLU A 54 14.09 19.51 16.58
CA GLU A 54 12.77 18.93 16.86
C GLU A 54 12.08 18.50 15.56
N ALA A 55 12.10 19.32 14.52
CA ALA A 55 11.52 18.97 13.22
C ALA A 55 12.20 17.75 12.59
N VAL A 56 13.55 17.71 12.61
CA VAL A 56 14.32 16.56 12.11
C VAL A 56 14.02 15.31 12.93
N ALA A 57 13.98 15.40 14.26
CA ALA A 57 13.64 14.30 15.13
C ALA A 57 12.21 13.80 14.86
N GLY A 58 11.25 14.71 14.69
CA GLY A 58 9.86 14.40 14.33
C GLY A 58 9.76 13.67 12.99
N GLN A 59 10.51 14.11 11.98
CA GLN A 59 10.56 13.45 10.68
C GLN A 59 11.13 12.02 10.78
N ILE A 60 12.27 11.86 11.43
CA ILE A 60 12.92 10.56 11.65
C ILE A 60 11.98 9.62 12.42
N ASN A 61 11.39 10.12 13.51
CA ASN A 61 10.42 9.36 14.30
C ASN A 61 9.21 8.95 13.47
N GLY A 62 8.67 9.83 12.62
CA GLY A 62 7.54 9.53 11.74
C GLY A 62 7.86 8.45 10.70
N GLN A 63 9.07 8.49 10.12
CA GLN A 63 9.57 7.48 9.19
C GLN A 63 9.68 6.11 9.87
N HIS A 64 10.31 6.04 11.05
CA HIS A 64 10.47 4.80 11.78
C HIS A 64 9.17 4.28 12.40
N ALA A 65 8.27 5.16 12.86
CA ALA A 65 7.03 4.74 13.53
C ALA A 65 6.11 3.90 12.64
N THR A 66 6.11 4.14 11.32
CA THR A 66 5.32 3.33 10.39
C THR A 66 5.96 1.95 10.19
N ALA A 67 7.26 1.92 9.92
CA ALA A 67 8.01 0.68 9.74
C ALA A 67 7.98 -0.20 11.00
N LEU A 68 8.18 0.39 12.18
CA LEU A 68 8.10 -0.30 13.47
C LEU A 68 6.71 -0.87 13.72
N ARG A 69 5.64 -0.12 13.46
CA ARG A 69 4.28 -0.64 13.61
C ARG A 69 4.02 -1.82 12.66
N GLN A 70 4.51 -1.76 11.42
CA GLN A 70 4.39 -2.87 10.48
C GLN A 70 5.18 -4.10 10.94
N ALA A 71 6.42 -3.90 11.40
CA ALA A 71 7.27 -4.97 11.92
C ALA A 71 6.67 -5.62 13.18
N LEU A 72 6.24 -4.81 14.15
CA LEU A 72 5.56 -5.30 15.36
C LEU A 72 4.29 -6.05 15.02
N LYS A 73 3.44 -5.51 14.14
CA LYS A 73 2.23 -6.19 13.69
C LYS A 73 2.56 -7.54 13.05
N LYS A 74 3.56 -7.59 12.18
CA LYS A 74 4.02 -8.83 11.55
C LYS A 74 4.45 -9.84 12.61
N ASN A 75 5.36 -9.45 13.51
CA ASN A 75 5.88 -10.34 14.55
C ASN A 75 4.78 -10.91 15.45
N VAL A 76 3.80 -10.08 15.84
CA VAL A 76 2.66 -10.52 16.64
C VAL A 76 1.79 -11.52 15.87
N LEU A 77 1.46 -11.23 14.61
CA LEU A 77 0.66 -12.14 13.78
C LEU A 77 1.41 -13.43 13.42
N ASP A 78 2.72 -13.38 13.26
CA ASP A 78 3.58 -14.55 13.04
C ASP A 78 3.57 -15.44 14.28
N ALA A 79 3.77 -14.86 15.47
CA ALA A 79 3.70 -15.60 16.74
C ALA A 79 2.32 -16.25 16.97
N LEU A 80 1.24 -15.54 16.63
CA LEU A 80 -0.12 -16.10 16.71
C LEU A 80 -0.36 -17.22 15.69
N ALA A 81 0.32 -17.20 14.54
CA ALA A 81 0.20 -18.23 13.51
C ALA A 81 0.97 -19.51 13.85
N THR A 82 2.02 -19.44 14.67
CA THR A 82 2.82 -20.58 15.14
C THR A 82 2.16 -21.36 16.30
N GLY A 83 1.05 -20.85 16.84
CA GLY A 83 0.30 -21.53 17.90
C GLY A 83 -0.46 -22.76 17.39
N GLU A 84 -1.54 -23.11 18.09
CA GLU A 84 -2.35 -24.29 17.78
C GLU A 84 -2.92 -24.28 16.36
N GLU A 85 -2.74 -25.41 15.66
CA GLU A 85 -3.35 -25.64 14.35
C GLU A 85 -4.79 -26.12 14.53
N PHE A 86 -5.71 -25.46 13.83
CA PHE A 86 -7.11 -25.86 13.76
C PHE A 86 -7.59 -25.85 12.32
N ASP A 87 -8.58 -26.70 12.06
CA ASP A 87 -9.11 -26.90 10.72
C ASP A 87 -9.93 -25.68 10.26
N VAL A 88 -9.74 -25.32 8.99
CA VAL A 88 -10.32 -24.12 8.40
C VAL A 88 -11.56 -24.50 7.60
N PRO A 89 -12.71 -23.82 7.81
CA PRO A 89 -13.92 -24.11 7.04
C PRO A 89 -13.68 -23.99 5.53
N PRO A 90 -14.07 -25.00 4.73
CA PRO A 90 -13.72 -25.07 3.29
C PRO A 90 -14.31 -23.89 2.49
N SER A 91 -15.47 -23.36 2.90
CA SER A 91 -16.09 -22.20 2.27
C SER A 91 -15.32 -20.89 2.49
N LEU A 92 -14.66 -20.73 3.64
CA LEU A 92 -13.83 -19.57 3.94
C LEU A 92 -12.47 -19.69 3.26
N TYR A 93 -11.89 -20.90 3.31
CA TYR A 93 -10.65 -21.20 2.61
C TYR A 93 -10.76 -20.95 1.10
N LYS A 94 -11.78 -21.50 0.43
CA LYS A 94 -11.98 -21.31 -1.02
C LYS A 94 -12.05 -19.83 -1.40
N SER A 95 -12.79 -19.05 -0.63
CA SER A 95 -12.91 -17.62 -0.89
C SER A 95 -11.63 -16.84 -0.70
N GLU A 96 -10.84 -17.16 0.32
CA GLU A 96 -9.56 -16.48 0.51
C GLU A 96 -8.51 -16.95 -0.49
N TYR A 97 -8.54 -18.22 -0.89
CA TYR A 97 -7.70 -18.73 -1.96
C TYR A 97 -7.96 -17.98 -3.26
N GLU A 98 -9.22 -17.81 -3.67
CA GLU A 98 -9.57 -17.03 -4.85
C GLU A 98 -9.12 -15.56 -4.74
N ASN A 99 -9.21 -14.94 -3.56
CA ASN A 99 -8.74 -13.58 -3.33
C ASN A 99 -7.21 -13.47 -3.46
N VAL A 100 -6.49 -14.43 -2.89
CA VAL A 100 -5.02 -14.48 -2.92
C VAL A 100 -4.53 -14.78 -4.34
N ALA A 101 -5.10 -15.79 -4.99
CA ALA A 101 -4.77 -16.18 -6.35
C ALA A 101 -4.96 -15.00 -7.30
N ARG A 102 -6.11 -14.30 -7.22
CA ARG A 102 -6.36 -13.11 -8.03
C ARG A 102 -5.41 -11.95 -7.77
N ALA A 103 -4.90 -11.82 -6.55
CA ALA A 103 -3.92 -10.79 -6.22
C ALA A 103 -2.52 -11.11 -6.75
N MET A 104 -2.17 -12.40 -6.84
CA MET A 104 -0.87 -12.89 -7.31
C MET A 104 -0.84 -13.10 -8.83
N ASN A 105 -1.97 -13.40 -9.46
CA ASN A 105 -2.10 -13.56 -10.90
C ASN A 105 -2.53 -12.25 -11.57
N PRO A 106 -1.64 -11.56 -12.31
CA PRO A 106 -1.97 -10.32 -13.02
C PRO A 106 -2.96 -10.53 -14.17
N ASN A 107 -3.10 -11.75 -14.66
CA ASN A 107 -4.05 -12.16 -15.71
C ASN A 107 -5.31 -12.78 -15.13
N ALA A 108 -5.51 -12.72 -13.81
CA ALA A 108 -6.67 -13.32 -13.19
C ALA A 108 -7.94 -12.73 -13.78
N PRO A 109 -8.95 -13.56 -14.10
CA PRO A 109 -10.21 -13.07 -14.61
C PRO A 109 -10.81 -12.06 -13.64
N ALA A 110 -11.45 -11.02 -14.20
CA ALA A 110 -12.15 -10.03 -13.40
C ALA A 110 -13.13 -10.75 -12.46
N ALA A 111 -13.30 -10.24 -11.24
CA ALA A 111 -14.35 -10.77 -10.39
C ALA A 111 -15.66 -10.44 -11.09
N ASP A 112 -16.40 -11.49 -11.45
CA ASP A 112 -17.71 -11.38 -12.06
C ASP A 112 -18.64 -10.61 -11.13
N ASP A 113 -18.75 -9.30 -11.36
CA ASP A 113 -19.81 -8.44 -10.84
C ASP A 113 -21.03 -8.63 -11.77
N HIS A 114 -21.44 -9.88 -11.96
CA HIS A 114 -22.58 -10.22 -12.80
C HIS A 114 -23.87 -10.11 -11.98
N ASP A 115 -24.37 -8.88 -11.90
CA ASP A 115 -25.78 -8.57 -11.66
C ASP A 115 -26.53 -8.89 -12.97
N HIS A 116 -26.64 -10.18 -13.31
CA HIS A 116 -27.32 -10.64 -14.53
C HIS A 116 -28.59 -11.39 -14.16
N ASP A 117 -29.66 -10.62 -14.14
CA ASP A 117 -31.04 -11.07 -14.19
C ASP A 117 -31.32 -11.54 -15.63
N HIS A 118 -30.72 -12.65 -16.07
CA HIS A 118 -31.04 -13.23 -17.38
C HIS A 118 -30.99 -14.77 -17.36
N ASP A 119 -32.17 -15.30 -17.67
CA ASP A 119 -32.64 -16.68 -17.73
C ASP A 119 -32.03 -17.45 -18.91
N HIS A 120 -30.71 -17.59 -18.94
CA HIS A 120 -30.00 -18.38 -19.95
C HIS A 120 -29.02 -19.37 -19.32
N ASP A 121 -29.36 -20.66 -19.44
CA ASP A 121 -28.50 -21.83 -19.25
C ASP A 121 -27.31 -21.76 -20.21
N HIS A 122 -26.27 -21.04 -19.81
CA HIS A 122 -24.95 -21.18 -20.38
C HIS A 122 -24.02 -21.64 -19.26
N ASP A 123 -23.58 -22.90 -19.35
CA ASP A 123 -22.42 -23.44 -18.63
C ASP A 123 -21.18 -22.63 -19.05
N HIS A 124 -21.03 -21.45 -18.48
CA HIS A 124 -19.79 -20.71 -18.54
C HIS A 124 -18.86 -21.35 -17.49
N GLU A 125 -17.94 -22.21 -17.94
CA GLU A 125 -16.76 -22.53 -17.15
C GLU A 125 -16.00 -21.23 -16.92
N HIS A 126 -16.22 -20.63 -15.75
CA HIS A 126 -15.50 -19.44 -15.35
C HIS A 126 -14.04 -19.82 -15.13
N PRO A 127 -13.10 -19.15 -15.83
CA PRO A 127 -11.67 -19.41 -15.67
C PRO A 127 -11.29 -19.27 -14.19
N ALA A 128 -10.53 -20.23 -13.69
CA ALA A 128 -10.18 -20.27 -12.28
C ALA A 128 -9.23 -19.10 -11.94
N ALA A 129 -9.29 -18.57 -10.71
CA ALA A 129 -8.44 -17.44 -10.32
C ALA A 129 -6.92 -17.76 -10.39
N ASP A 130 -6.57 -19.03 -10.36
CA ASP A 130 -5.21 -19.58 -10.48
C ASP A 130 -4.85 -20.05 -11.90
N GLU A 131 -5.71 -19.78 -12.90
CA GLU A 131 -5.43 -20.14 -14.29
C GLU A 131 -4.23 -19.36 -14.83
N GLY A 132 -3.26 -20.09 -15.38
CA GLY A 132 -1.98 -19.54 -15.85
C GLY A 132 -0.92 -19.37 -14.76
N MET A 133 -1.19 -19.74 -13.50
CA MET A 133 -0.15 -19.87 -12.46
C MET A 133 0.63 -21.18 -12.60
N ASP A 134 1.92 -21.14 -12.27
CA ASP A 134 2.72 -22.34 -12.03
C ASP A 134 2.34 -23.02 -10.70
N ASP A 135 2.81 -24.26 -10.51
CA ASP A 135 2.48 -25.06 -9.33
C ASP A 135 3.04 -24.46 -8.02
N ASP A 136 4.17 -23.76 -8.09
CA ASP A 136 4.80 -23.11 -6.94
C ASP A 136 3.97 -21.91 -6.46
N ALA A 137 3.51 -21.05 -7.39
CA ALA A 137 2.62 -19.94 -7.12
C ALA A 137 1.27 -20.41 -6.57
N LYS A 138 0.75 -21.53 -7.06
CA LYS A 138 -0.45 -22.16 -6.51
C LYS A 138 -0.22 -22.65 -5.09
N ALA A 139 0.91 -23.30 -4.81
CA ALA A 139 1.27 -23.75 -3.46
C ALA A 139 1.41 -22.58 -2.49
N GLU A 140 2.07 -21.49 -2.91
CA GLU A 140 2.19 -20.27 -2.12
C GLU A 140 0.82 -19.64 -1.83
N ALA A 141 -0.05 -19.55 -2.84
CA ALA A 141 -1.41 -19.02 -2.67
C ALA A 141 -2.23 -19.85 -1.66
N LYS A 142 -2.08 -21.19 -1.67
CA LYS A 142 -2.73 -22.08 -0.69
C LYS A 142 -2.26 -21.80 0.74
N MET A 143 -0.94 -21.73 0.95
CA MET A 143 -0.35 -21.44 2.26
C MET A 143 -0.78 -20.06 2.79
N VAL A 144 -0.77 -19.05 1.92
CA VAL A 144 -1.18 -17.68 2.29
C VAL A 144 -2.68 -17.63 2.62
N ALA A 145 -3.53 -18.31 1.86
CA ALA A 145 -4.97 -18.35 2.11
C ALA A 145 -5.30 -19.02 3.44
N GLU A 146 -4.74 -20.20 3.70
CA GLU A 146 -4.93 -20.94 4.95
C GLU A 146 -4.50 -20.09 6.16
N ARG A 147 -3.30 -19.48 6.07
CA ARG A 147 -2.77 -18.61 7.11
C ARG A 147 -3.68 -17.41 7.37
N ARG A 148 -4.21 -16.77 6.32
CA ARG A 148 -5.11 -15.61 6.45
C ARG A 148 -6.44 -15.96 7.11
N VAL A 149 -7.06 -17.07 6.72
CA VAL A 149 -8.33 -17.49 7.33
C VAL A 149 -8.13 -17.88 8.79
N ARG A 150 -7.08 -18.64 9.10
CA ARG A 150 -6.75 -19.04 10.48
C ARG A 150 -6.57 -17.82 11.38
N LEU A 151 -5.72 -16.88 10.97
CA LEU A 151 -5.51 -15.64 11.72
C LEU A 151 -6.80 -14.82 11.84
N GLY A 152 -7.61 -14.73 10.78
CA GLY A 152 -8.89 -14.02 10.82
C GLY A 152 -9.87 -14.57 11.85
N LEU A 153 -10.00 -15.90 11.93
CA LEU A 153 -10.84 -16.57 12.92
C LEU A 153 -10.32 -16.35 14.34
N LEU A 154 -9.01 -16.50 14.55
CA LEU A 154 -8.37 -16.30 15.85
C LEU A 154 -8.50 -14.86 16.35
N LEU A 155 -8.25 -13.87 15.49
CA LEU A 155 -8.43 -12.46 15.82
C LEU A 155 -9.89 -12.13 16.14
N THR A 156 -10.84 -12.75 15.43
CA THR A 156 -12.28 -12.56 15.68
C THR A 156 -12.67 -13.07 17.06
N GLU A 157 -12.19 -14.25 17.44
CA GLU A 157 -12.49 -14.82 18.76
C GLU A 157 -11.80 -14.04 19.88
N ILE A 158 -10.54 -13.61 19.71
CA ILE A 158 -9.86 -12.72 20.66
C ILE A 158 -10.65 -11.41 20.83
N GLY A 159 -11.14 -10.82 19.72
CA GLY A 159 -11.96 -9.61 19.76
C GLY A 159 -13.28 -9.82 20.51
N ARG A 160 -13.92 -10.98 20.32
CA ARG A 160 -15.17 -11.36 21.00
C ARG A 160 -14.96 -11.56 22.50
N VAL A 161 -13.92 -12.29 22.89
CA VAL A 161 -13.60 -12.58 24.31
C VAL A 161 -13.22 -11.31 25.06
N ASN A 162 -12.48 -10.40 24.43
CA ASN A 162 -12.02 -9.17 25.07
C ASN A 162 -12.96 -7.96 24.87
N ASN A 163 -14.15 -8.18 24.30
CA ASN A 163 -15.16 -7.15 24.02
C ASN A 163 -14.58 -5.91 23.33
N ILE A 164 -13.76 -6.13 22.29
CA ILE A 164 -13.11 -5.04 21.56
C ILE A 164 -14.10 -4.43 20.57
N GLU A 165 -14.57 -3.22 20.87
CA GLU A 165 -15.47 -2.47 19.99
C GLU A 165 -14.69 -1.47 19.13
N VAL A 166 -14.95 -1.50 17.81
CA VAL A 166 -14.44 -0.48 16.89
C VAL A 166 -15.36 0.73 16.96
N THR A 167 -15.03 1.69 17.82
CA THR A 167 -15.75 2.98 17.87
C THR A 167 -15.60 3.74 16.55
N GLU A 168 -16.63 4.50 16.14
CA GLU A 168 -16.63 5.30 14.89
C GLU A 168 -15.47 6.32 14.81
N ARG A 169 -14.79 6.58 15.94
CA ARG A 169 -13.61 7.44 16.01
C ARG A 169 -12.33 6.78 15.49
N THR A 170 -12.36 5.51 15.08
CA THR A 170 -11.28 4.92 14.28
C THR A 170 -11.23 5.66 12.94
N PRO A 171 -10.14 6.39 12.62
CA PRO A 171 -10.08 7.18 11.40
C PRO A 171 -10.34 6.25 10.21
N ALA A 172 -11.39 6.54 9.47
CA ALA A 172 -11.83 5.78 8.31
C ALA A 172 -10.72 5.73 7.25
N ARG A 173 -9.81 4.74 7.36
CA ARG A 173 -8.66 4.45 6.48
C ARG A 173 -7.69 5.64 6.27
N PRO A 174 -6.39 5.38 6.06
CA PRO A 174 -5.44 6.40 5.58
C PRO A 174 -5.65 6.77 4.08
N TYR A 175 -6.83 6.55 3.51
CA TYR A 175 -7.10 6.93 2.11
C TYR A 175 -7.11 8.47 1.92
N SER A 176 -7.19 9.21 3.03
CA SER A 176 -6.97 10.65 3.11
C SER A 176 -5.50 11.08 2.93
N ARG A 177 -4.50 10.17 2.87
CA ARG A 177 -3.11 10.53 2.52
C ARG A 177 -2.82 10.58 1.02
N LYS A 178 -3.74 10.16 0.15
CA LYS A 178 -3.61 10.33 -1.32
C LYS A 178 -4.63 11.31 -1.95
N PRO A 179 -4.76 12.56 -1.48
CA PRO A 179 -5.26 13.64 -2.31
C PRO A 179 -4.21 14.75 -2.59
N ALA A 180 -2.96 14.57 -2.17
CA ALA A 180 -1.92 15.59 -2.42
C ALA A 180 -1.37 15.59 -3.86
N ALA A 181 -1.64 14.54 -4.66
CA ALA A 181 -1.01 14.40 -5.98
C ALA A 181 -1.67 15.23 -7.10
N ILE A 182 -2.88 15.79 -6.89
CA ILE A 182 -3.60 16.52 -7.94
C ILE A 182 -4.29 17.77 -7.35
N PRO A 183 -3.67 18.96 -7.46
CA PRO A 183 -4.32 20.21 -7.08
C PRO A 183 -5.62 20.40 -7.89
N GLY A 184 -6.74 20.71 -7.21
CA GLY A 184 -8.01 21.09 -7.85
C GLY A 184 -9.14 20.05 -7.88
N ARG A 185 -8.90 18.75 -7.61
CA ARG A 185 -9.93 17.68 -7.68
C ARG A 185 -10.52 17.20 -6.35
N ASN A 186 -10.11 17.79 -5.22
CA ASN A 186 -10.52 17.34 -3.87
C ASN A 186 -12.02 17.46 -3.60
N ARG A 187 -12.70 18.46 -4.18
CA ARG A 187 -14.16 18.64 -4.04
C ARG A 187 -14.96 17.57 -4.80
N TRP A 188 -14.45 17.12 -5.94
CA TRP A 188 -15.06 16.09 -6.78
C TRP A 188 -14.94 14.69 -6.14
N PHE A 189 -13.77 14.35 -5.57
CA PHE A 189 -13.61 13.11 -4.80
C PHE A 189 -14.50 13.08 -3.55
N SER A 190 -14.59 14.21 -2.83
CA SER A 190 -15.45 14.33 -1.65
C SER A 190 -16.94 14.19 -1.99
N SER A 191 -17.39 14.71 -3.13
CA SER A 191 -18.78 14.58 -3.58
C SER A 191 -19.12 13.16 -4.04
N ILE A 192 -18.19 12.46 -4.70
CA ILE A 192 -18.34 11.04 -5.05
C ILE A 192 -18.44 10.19 -3.80
N PHE A 193 -17.56 10.39 -2.81
CA PHE A 193 -17.59 9.64 -1.55
C PHE A 193 -18.90 9.85 -0.77
N ARG A 194 -19.37 11.10 -0.67
CA ARG A 194 -20.66 11.41 -0.02
C ARG A 194 -21.84 10.74 -0.73
N ARG A 195 -21.74 10.55 -2.05
CA ARG A 195 -22.76 9.93 -2.90
C ARG A 195 -22.69 8.39 -2.89
N THR A 196 -21.49 7.79 -2.84
CA THR A 196 -21.31 6.33 -2.73
C THR A 196 -21.61 5.82 -1.32
N ASN A 197 -21.26 6.58 -0.27
CA ASN A 197 -21.60 6.23 1.11
C ASN A 197 -23.13 6.27 1.35
N ARG A 198 -23.83 7.25 0.75
CA ARG A 198 -25.31 7.28 0.79
C ARG A 198 -25.97 6.10 0.08
N ARG A 199 -25.42 5.62 -1.04
CA ARG A 199 -25.91 4.41 -1.74
C ARG A 199 -25.68 3.14 -0.92
N CYS A 200 -24.57 3.05 -0.18
CA CYS A 200 -24.32 1.93 0.75
C CYS A 200 -25.23 1.94 1.99
N SER A 201 -25.81 3.08 2.35
CA SER A 201 -26.74 3.21 3.49
C SER A 201 -28.22 2.99 3.13
N SER A 202 -28.58 2.99 1.84
CA SER A 202 -29.98 2.95 1.39
C SER A 202 -30.48 1.61 0.84
N SER A 203 -29.65 0.57 0.82
CA SER A 203 -30.08 -0.79 0.45
C SER A 203 -30.31 -1.61 1.72
N PRO A 204 -31.46 -2.28 1.92
CA PRO A 204 -31.70 -3.16 3.05
C PRO A 204 -30.90 -4.46 2.91
N VAL A 205 -29.57 -4.35 3.02
CA VAL A 205 -28.63 -5.47 2.93
C VAL A 205 -28.39 -5.99 4.34
N ARG A 206 -29.36 -6.75 4.82
CA ARG A 206 -29.25 -7.57 6.03
C ARG A 206 -28.51 -8.86 5.70
N PHE A 207 -27.31 -8.79 5.13
CA PHE A 207 -26.34 -9.91 5.06
C PHE A 207 -25.04 -9.40 4.43
N SER A 208 -23.87 -9.85 4.89
CA SER A 208 -22.52 -9.64 4.31
C SER A 208 -21.61 -8.48 4.78
N ARG A 209 -21.78 -7.91 5.99
CA ARG A 209 -20.77 -6.97 6.54
C ARG A 209 -19.51 -7.62 7.12
N THR A 210 -19.46 -8.94 7.25
CA THR A 210 -18.29 -9.68 7.74
C THR A 210 -17.27 -10.06 6.67
N ARG A 211 -17.63 -10.04 5.37
CA ARG A 211 -16.72 -10.45 4.28
C ARG A 211 -15.92 -9.31 3.66
N ARG A 212 -16.41 -8.07 3.75
CA ARG A 212 -15.86 -6.92 3.01
C ARG A 212 -14.65 -6.25 3.68
N LEU A 213 -14.26 -6.69 4.88
CA LEU A 213 -13.08 -6.21 5.59
C LEU A 213 -11.81 -7.02 5.27
N ILE A 214 -11.93 -8.26 4.80
CA ILE A 214 -10.78 -9.15 4.56
C ILE A 214 -10.17 -8.90 3.16
N SER A 215 -10.96 -8.54 2.14
CA SER A 215 -10.44 -8.32 0.77
C SER A 215 -9.79 -6.95 0.54
N SER A 216 -9.86 -6.01 1.50
CA SER A 216 -9.41 -4.62 1.27
C SER A 216 -7.93 -4.37 1.58
N SER A 217 -7.23 -5.38 2.12
CA SER A 217 -5.78 -5.38 2.25
C SER A 217 -5.19 -5.87 0.93
N ARG A 218 -5.00 -4.92 0.00
CA ARG A 218 -3.97 -5.04 -1.03
C ARG A 218 -2.63 -5.11 -0.29
N TRP A 219 -2.22 -6.34 0.05
CA TRP A 219 -0.93 -6.67 0.63
C TRP A 219 0.11 -6.46 -0.47
N GLN A 220 0.77 -5.31 -0.44
CA GLN A 220 2.13 -5.19 -0.98
C GLN A 220 3.05 -5.80 0.08
N MET A 221 3.40 -7.07 -0.14
CA MET A 221 4.77 -7.52 0.01
C MET A 221 5.39 -7.49 -1.40
#